data_AF-A0AA43JKL1-F1
#
_entry.id   AF-A0AA43JKL1-F1
#
_cell.length_a   1.000
_cell.length_b   1.000
_cell.length_c   1.000
_cell.angle_alpha   90.00
_cell.angle_beta   90.00
_cell.angle_gamma   90.00
#
_symmetry.space_group_name_H-M   'P 1'
#
loop_
_entity.id
_entity.type
_entity.pdbx_description
1 polymer ?
#
loop_
_entity_poly.entity_id
_entity_poly.type
_entity_poly.pdbx_seq_one_letter_code
_entity_poly.pdbx_strand_id
1 'polypeptide(L)'
;MSGVGTLNEKSLHAQLKHWYARPGDRFEVPLDGYVIDLVRGDHLIEIQTRNFSAMKTKLDRLTRDHQVTVVHPIAVTKWLNKLTDPPTNRRKSPKRGHIFDIFGEVVYLPHLIDRPNLSIEVVLIEEQEDRVFDAKRERRRRRGWVTQERHLLEVQETHLFSCAADYLNLLPDLPVEFTTAMISDLGSVSRRSAQQAAYCLRKMGSIAMTGKVGNSVVYRVIG
;
A
#
# COMPACT_ATOMS: atom_id res chain seq x y z
N MET A 1 10.26 -4.13 -25.98
CA MET A 1 9.71 -5.24 -25.16
C MET A 1 8.99 -4.62 -23.99
N SER A 2 7.68 -4.39 -24.14
CA SER A 2 6.88 -3.58 -23.23
C SER A 2 6.09 -4.47 -22.27
N GLY A 3 6.04 -4.03 -21.01
CA GLY A 3 5.73 -4.86 -19.85
C GLY A 3 4.31 -5.41 -19.82
N VAL A 4 4.20 -6.70 -19.55
CA VAL A 4 2.96 -7.39 -19.13
C VAL A 4 2.42 -6.81 -17.79
N GLY A 5 3.19 -5.97 -17.09
CA GLY A 5 2.74 -5.29 -15.87
C GLY A 5 1.91 -4.02 -16.08
N THR A 6 1.86 -3.43 -17.29
CA THR A 6 1.25 -2.11 -17.51
C THR A 6 -0.26 -2.16 -17.75
N LEU A 7 -0.82 -3.27 -18.25
CA LEU A 7 -2.26 -3.41 -18.50
C LEU A 7 -3.04 -3.76 -17.22
N ASN A 8 -2.45 -4.61 -16.37
CA ASN A 8 -3.04 -5.15 -15.14
C ASN A 8 -3.54 -4.12 -14.12
N GLU A 9 -3.04 -2.89 -14.18
CA GLU A 9 -3.24 -1.89 -13.14
C GLU A 9 -3.93 -0.62 -13.63
N LYS A 10 -4.02 -0.41 -14.94
CA LYS A 10 -4.68 0.79 -15.49
C LYS A 10 -6.13 0.89 -15.06
N SER A 11 -6.85 -0.24 -15.02
CA SER A 11 -8.27 -0.28 -14.69
C SER A 11 -8.54 0.12 -13.23
N LEU A 12 -7.88 -0.53 -12.26
CA LEU A 12 -8.01 -0.19 -10.84
C LEU A 12 -7.52 1.24 -10.54
N HIS A 13 -6.37 1.63 -11.09
CA HIS A 13 -5.81 2.97 -10.92
C HIS A 13 -6.79 4.05 -11.42
N ALA A 14 -7.32 3.88 -12.63
CA ALA A 14 -8.31 4.81 -13.18
C ALA A 14 -9.59 4.84 -12.36
N GLN A 15 -10.13 3.68 -11.92
CA GLN A 15 -11.35 3.63 -11.11
C GLN A 15 -11.18 4.31 -9.75
N LEU A 16 -10.06 4.07 -9.06
CA LEU A 16 -9.73 4.77 -7.81
C LEU A 16 -9.52 6.26 -8.03
N LYS A 17 -8.85 6.66 -9.11
CA LYS A 17 -8.67 8.07 -9.49
C LYS A 17 -10.03 8.76 -9.65
N HIS A 18 -10.96 8.15 -10.36
CA HIS A 18 -12.31 8.70 -10.53
C HIS A 18 -13.11 8.68 -9.23
N TRP A 19 -13.01 7.61 -8.43
CA TRP A 19 -13.71 7.51 -7.15
C TRP A 19 -13.23 8.57 -6.14
N TYR A 20 -11.92 8.88 -6.12
CA TYR A 20 -11.32 9.82 -5.19
C TYR A 20 -11.50 11.30 -5.60
N ALA A 21 -11.77 11.54 -6.89
CA ALA A 21 -11.90 12.88 -7.44
C ALA A 21 -13.13 13.61 -6.90
N ARG A 22 -12.98 14.92 -6.72
CA ARG A 22 -14.04 15.85 -6.34
C ARG A 22 -14.30 16.84 -7.48
N PRO A 23 -15.49 17.48 -7.54
CA PRO A 23 -15.74 18.55 -8.49
C PRO A 23 -14.66 19.63 -8.40
N GLY A 24 -14.04 19.96 -9.55
CA GLY A 24 -12.94 20.92 -9.65
C GLY A 24 -11.53 20.35 -9.60
N ASP A 25 -11.37 19.06 -9.24
CA ASP A 25 -10.08 18.39 -9.33
C ASP A 25 -9.63 18.31 -10.81
N ARG A 26 -8.36 18.63 -11.07
CA ARG A 26 -7.76 18.51 -12.40
C ARG A 26 -7.03 17.18 -12.52
N PHE A 27 -7.23 16.47 -13.62
CA PHE A 27 -6.66 15.15 -13.86
C PHE A 27 -5.36 15.25 -14.66
N GLU A 28 -4.39 14.38 -14.34
CA GLU A 28 -3.19 14.12 -15.16
C GLU A 28 -2.41 15.39 -15.50
N VAL A 29 -2.15 16.22 -14.49
CA VAL A 29 -1.53 17.53 -14.65
C VAL A 29 0.00 17.38 -14.72
N PRO A 30 0.67 17.88 -15.77
CA PRO A 30 2.13 17.96 -15.81
C PRO A 30 2.65 18.99 -14.79
N LEU A 31 3.51 18.58 -13.87
CA LEU A 31 4.11 19.43 -12.84
C LEU A 31 5.50 18.89 -12.45
N ASP A 32 6.50 19.78 -12.40
CA ASP A 32 7.90 19.48 -12.04
C ASP A 32 8.52 18.27 -12.77
N GLY A 33 8.15 18.06 -14.04
CA GLY A 33 8.62 16.94 -14.85
C GLY A 33 7.91 15.61 -14.59
N TYR A 34 6.86 15.61 -13.79
CA TYR A 34 5.98 14.46 -13.55
C TYR A 34 4.56 14.73 -14.05
N VAL A 35 3.76 13.68 -14.16
CA VAL A 35 2.31 13.78 -14.35
C VAL A 35 1.65 13.43 -13.02
N ILE A 36 0.89 14.36 -12.46
CA ILE A 36 0.16 14.22 -11.19
C ILE A 36 -1.24 13.68 -11.48
N ASP A 37 -1.67 12.65 -10.77
CA ASP A 37 -2.95 12.00 -11.06
C ASP A 37 -4.14 12.94 -10.86
N LEU A 38 -4.17 13.65 -9.74
CA LEU A 38 -5.19 14.63 -9.39
C LEU A 38 -4.55 15.85 -8.74
N VAL A 39 -5.01 17.05 -9.11
CA VAL A 39 -4.62 18.31 -8.46
C VAL A 39 -5.86 19.00 -7.91
N ARG A 40 -5.88 19.21 -6.59
CA ARG A 40 -6.96 19.84 -5.82
C ARG A 40 -6.46 21.15 -5.25
N GLY A 41 -6.71 22.26 -5.94
CA GLY A 41 -6.04 23.53 -5.61
C GLY A 41 -4.53 23.39 -5.76
N ASP A 42 -3.80 23.53 -4.64
CA ASP A 42 -2.35 23.35 -4.54
C ASP A 42 -1.94 21.97 -3.98
N HIS A 43 -2.92 21.11 -3.66
CA HIS A 43 -2.68 19.76 -3.14
C HIS A 43 -2.56 18.76 -4.29
N LEU A 44 -1.43 18.05 -4.32
CA LEU A 44 -1.15 16.97 -5.28
C LEU A 44 -1.61 15.62 -4.72
N ILE A 45 -2.35 14.85 -5.51
CA ILE A 45 -2.84 13.53 -5.13
C ILE A 45 -2.35 12.51 -6.15
N GLU A 46 -1.74 11.44 -5.65
CA GLU A 46 -1.16 10.34 -6.42
C GLU A 46 -1.88 9.04 -6.11
N ILE A 47 -2.49 8.40 -7.10
CA ILE A 47 -3.07 7.07 -6.92
C ILE A 47 -1.98 6.06 -7.19
N GLN A 48 -1.60 5.28 -6.18
CA GLN A 48 -0.51 4.31 -6.32
C GLN A 48 -1.00 2.89 -6.07
N THR A 49 -1.11 2.10 -7.14
CA THR A 49 -1.57 0.70 -7.08
C THR A 49 -0.42 -0.33 -7.05
N ARG A 50 0.84 0.14 -7.18
CA ARG A 50 2.08 -0.65 -7.06
C ARG A 50 2.78 -0.36 -5.74
N ASN A 51 3.91 -1.03 -5.57
CA ASN A 51 4.77 -0.71 -4.47
C ASN A 51 5.35 0.72 -4.54
N PHE A 52 5.72 1.29 -3.39
CA PHE A 52 6.20 2.67 -3.31
C PHE A 52 7.63 2.89 -3.80
N SER A 53 8.37 1.82 -4.13
CA SER A 53 9.78 1.94 -4.55
C SER A 53 9.99 2.85 -5.77
N ALA A 54 9.06 2.81 -6.72
CA ALA A 54 9.12 3.62 -7.94
C ALA A 54 8.74 5.10 -7.71
N MET A 55 8.07 5.41 -6.61
CA MET A 55 7.62 6.78 -6.29
C MET A 55 8.64 7.57 -5.49
N LYS A 56 9.67 6.92 -4.94
CA LYS A 56 10.64 7.56 -4.03
C LYS A 56 11.19 8.88 -4.58
N THR A 57 11.70 8.89 -5.81
CA THR A 57 12.28 10.09 -6.43
C THR A 57 11.22 11.17 -6.67
N LYS A 58 10.04 10.77 -7.15
CA LYS A 58 8.92 11.69 -7.40
C LYS A 58 8.45 12.35 -6.11
N LEU A 59 8.18 11.57 -5.08
CA LEU A 59 7.75 12.08 -3.77
C LEU A 59 8.84 12.91 -3.11
N ASP A 60 10.11 12.52 -3.18
CA ASP A 60 11.21 13.32 -2.63
C ASP A 60 11.30 14.72 -3.26
N ARG A 61 11.00 14.84 -4.56
CA ARG A 61 10.96 16.11 -5.27
C ARG A 61 9.72 16.93 -4.92
N LEU A 62 8.54 16.36 -5.09
CA LEU A 62 7.27 17.08 -4.94
C LEU A 62 7.03 17.55 -3.51
N THR A 63 7.34 16.72 -2.51
CA THR A 63 7.09 17.04 -1.10
C THR A 63 7.97 18.16 -0.53
N ARG A 64 8.93 18.70 -1.31
CA ARG A 64 9.71 19.86 -0.90
C ARG A 64 8.87 21.13 -0.93
N ASP A 65 8.04 21.26 -1.96
CA ASP A 65 7.34 22.51 -2.27
C ASP A 65 5.81 22.35 -2.28
N HIS A 66 5.31 21.11 -2.30
CA HIS A 66 3.87 20.82 -2.42
C HIS A 66 3.39 19.85 -1.35
N GLN A 67 2.13 20.02 -0.91
CA GLN A 67 1.42 18.98 -0.17
C GLN A 67 1.09 17.83 -1.12
N VAL A 68 1.43 16.60 -0.72
CA VAL A 68 1.22 15.40 -1.51
C VAL A 68 0.50 14.35 -0.67
N THR A 69 -0.61 13.83 -1.20
CA THR A 69 -1.25 12.62 -0.67
C THR A 69 -1.07 11.45 -1.63
N VAL A 70 -0.52 10.35 -1.14
CA VAL A 70 -0.51 9.08 -1.87
C VAL A 70 -1.70 8.25 -1.43
N VAL A 71 -2.63 7.99 -2.35
CA VAL A 71 -3.77 7.11 -2.13
C VAL A 71 -3.37 5.70 -2.54
N HIS A 72 -3.37 4.77 -1.58
CA HIS A 72 -2.93 3.40 -1.79
C HIS A 72 -4.00 2.37 -1.42
N PRO A 73 -4.47 1.55 -2.38
CA PRO A 73 -5.49 0.55 -2.08
C PRO A 73 -4.92 -0.72 -1.44
N ILE A 74 -5.56 -1.22 -0.39
CA ILE A 74 -5.34 -2.55 0.17
C ILE A 74 -6.60 -3.39 -0.01
N ALA A 75 -6.49 -4.47 -0.79
CA ALA A 75 -7.61 -5.37 -1.07
C ALA A 75 -7.90 -6.30 0.13
N VAL A 76 -8.83 -5.90 1.00
CA VAL A 76 -9.30 -6.69 2.15
C VAL A 76 -10.20 -7.84 1.71
N THR A 77 -10.95 -7.65 0.63
CA THR A 77 -11.62 -8.71 -0.13
C THR A 77 -11.13 -8.72 -1.57
N LYS A 78 -10.81 -9.90 -2.09
CA LYS A 78 -10.40 -10.09 -3.48
C LYS A 78 -11.16 -11.23 -4.11
N TRP A 79 -11.84 -10.97 -5.21
CA TRP A 79 -12.43 -11.99 -6.07
C TRP A 79 -11.48 -12.35 -7.20
N LEU A 80 -11.39 -13.64 -7.51
CA LEU A 80 -10.61 -14.17 -8.62
C LEU A 80 -11.57 -14.64 -9.69
N ASN A 81 -11.51 -13.99 -10.85
CA ASN A 81 -12.30 -14.32 -12.02
C ASN A 81 -11.35 -14.87 -13.09
N LYS A 82 -11.60 -16.11 -13.54
CA LYS A 82 -10.78 -16.72 -14.59
C LYS A 82 -11.55 -16.59 -15.89
N LEU A 83 -10.95 -15.86 -16.84
CA LEU A 83 -11.52 -15.66 -18.16
C LEU A 83 -11.23 -16.91 -18.99
N THR A 84 -12.22 -17.81 -19.02
CA THR A 84 -12.22 -19.07 -19.77
C THR A 84 -13.43 -19.12 -20.69
N ASP A 85 -13.38 -20.01 -21.68
CA ASP A 85 -14.53 -20.40 -22.47
C ASP A 85 -14.74 -21.93 -22.33
N PRO A 86 -15.85 -22.40 -21.73
CA PRO A 86 -16.94 -21.60 -21.15
C PRO A 86 -16.50 -20.82 -19.90
N PRO A 87 -17.22 -19.75 -19.51
CA PRO A 87 -16.93 -18.98 -18.31
C PRO A 87 -16.94 -19.86 -17.06
N THR A 88 -16.00 -19.61 -16.13
CA THR A 88 -15.99 -20.27 -14.82
C THR A 88 -16.51 -19.32 -13.74
N ASN A 89 -17.07 -19.89 -12.67
CA ASN A 89 -17.53 -19.10 -11.53
C ASN A 89 -16.37 -18.35 -10.86
N ARG A 90 -16.56 -17.06 -10.59
CA ARG A 90 -15.63 -16.31 -9.74
C ARG A 90 -15.62 -16.89 -8.34
N ARG A 91 -14.48 -16.78 -7.65
CA ARG A 91 -14.33 -17.21 -6.25
C ARG A 91 -13.62 -16.17 -5.41
N LYS A 92 -13.86 -16.19 -4.10
CA LYS A 92 -13.11 -15.35 -3.15
C LYS A 92 -11.69 -15.91 -2.97
N SER A 93 -10.70 -15.02 -2.96
CA SER A 93 -9.31 -15.33 -2.61
C SER A 93 -9.21 -15.63 -1.12
N PRO A 94 -8.43 -16.65 -0.69
CA PRO A 94 -8.14 -16.86 0.72
C PRO A 94 -7.20 -15.77 1.29
N LYS A 95 -6.39 -15.12 0.44
CA LYS A 95 -5.56 -13.99 0.86
C LYS A 95 -6.44 -12.77 1.07
N ARG A 96 -6.36 -12.19 2.27
CA ARG A 96 -6.94 -10.89 2.64
C ARG A 96 -5.81 -9.89 2.89
N GLY A 97 -5.98 -8.68 2.39
CA GLY A 97 -5.15 -7.55 2.78
C GLY A 97 -5.43 -7.14 4.22
N HIS A 98 -4.45 -6.51 4.84
CA HIS A 98 -4.55 -5.98 6.20
C HIS A 98 -4.01 -4.56 6.23
N ILE A 99 -4.50 -3.69 7.11
CA ILE A 99 -4.00 -2.30 7.22
C ILE A 99 -2.47 -2.24 7.42
N PHE A 100 -1.90 -3.21 8.16
CA PHE A 100 -0.45 -3.38 8.33
C PHE A 100 0.34 -3.60 7.03
N ASP A 101 -0.31 -4.01 5.94
CA ASP A 101 0.37 -4.16 4.66
C ASP A 101 0.95 -2.81 4.18
N ILE A 102 0.47 -1.67 4.72
CA ILE A 102 1.07 -0.35 4.47
C ILE A 102 2.53 -0.28 4.90
N PHE A 103 2.94 -0.97 5.96
CA PHE A 103 4.35 -1.02 6.35
C PHE A 103 5.21 -1.69 5.28
N GLY A 104 4.62 -2.59 4.49
CA GLY A 104 5.24 -3.20 3.32
C GLY A 104 5.59 -2.21 2.21
N GLU A 105 4.91 -1.07 2.18
CA GLU A 105 5.15 0.00 1.22
C GLU A 105 6.02 1.12 1.79
N VAL A 106 5.73 1.49 3.02
CA VAL A 106 6.47 2.51 3.76
C VAL A 106 7.95 2.17 3.94
N VAL A 107 8.33 0.88 3.98
CA VAL A 107 9.75 0.48 4.02
C VAL A 107 10.58 1.05 2.87
N TYR A 108 9.96 1.46 1.76
CA TYR A 108 10.62 2.09 0.63
C TYR A 108 10.79 3.62 0.79
N LEU A 109 10.04 4.24 1.71
CA LEU A 109 10.01 5.68 1.95
C LEU A 109 10.43 6.10 3.38
N PRO A 110 11.38 5.43 4.06
CA PRO A 110 11.62 5.63 5.49
C PRO A 110 12.11 7.04 5.87
N HIS A 111 12.64 7.80 4.91
CA HIS A 111 13.12 9.19 5.11
C HIS A 111 12.13 10.26 4.65
N LEU A 112 11.01 9.85 4.03
CA LEU A 112 10.00 10.78 3.51
C LEU A 112 8.74 10.80 4.36
N ILE A 113 8.47 9.71 5.09
CA ILE A 113 7.21 9.50 5.80
C ILE A 113 6.95 10.46 6.97
N ASP A 114 8.00 11.09 7.50
CA ASP A 114 7.89 12.10 8.56
C ASP A 114 7.95 13.52 7.99
N ARG A 115 7.85 13.68 6.66
CA ARG A 115 7.77 15.01 6.05
C ARG A 115 6.38 15.58 6.26
N PRO A 116 6.25 16.86 6.66
CA PRO A 116 4.95 17.49 6.90
C PRO A 116 4.08 17.60 5.64
N ASN A 117 4.73 17.56 4.47
CA ASN A 117 4.07 17.66 3.16
C ASN A 117 3.70 16.31 2.55
N LEU A 118 3.96 15.18 3.22
CA LEU A 118 3.57 13.86 2.74
C LEU A 118 2.51 13.27 3.66
N SER A 119 1.38 12.88 3.07
CA SER A 119 0.43 11.98 3.71
C SER A 119 0.19 10.76 2.83
N ILE A 120 -0.20 9.66 3.46
CA ILE A 120 -0.58 8.43 2.78
C ILE A 120 -1.99 8.09 3.23
N GLU A 121 -2.92 7.99 2.29
CA GLU A 121 -4.27 7.53 2.56
C GLU A 121 -4.42 6.09 2.09
N VAL A 122 -4.61 5.18 3.03
CA VAL A 122 -4.88 3.78 2.72
C VAL A 122 -6.37 3.61 2.51
N VAL A 123 -6.73 3.04 1.36
CA VAL A 123 -8.12 2.74 1.00
C VAL A 123 -8.31 1.23 1.08
N LEU A 124 -9.09 0.76 2.05
CA LEU A 124 -9.45 -0.66 2.16
C LEU A 124 -10.54 -0.96 1.15
N ILE A 125 -10.27 -1.87 0.22
CA ILE A 125 -11.15 -2.14 -0.92
C ILE A 125 -11.58 -3.60 -1.03
N GLU A 126 -12.74 -3.78 -1.63
CA GLU A 126 -13.08 -4.99 -2.35
C GLU A 126 -12.67 -4.85 -3.82
N GLU A 127 -11.97 -5.85 -4.35
CA GLU A 127 -11.56 -5.85 -5.76
C GLU A 127 -11.84 -7.19 -6.46
N GLN A 128 -11.97 -7.14 -7.78
CA GLN A 128 -11.91 -8.31 -8.65
C GLN A 128 -10.59 -8.34 -9.42
N GLU A 129 -9.98 -9.52 -9.52
CA GLU A 129 -8.81 -9.78 -10.34
C GLU A 129 -9.20 -10.73 -11.48
N ASP A 130 -9.24 -10.19 -12.69
CA ASP A 130 -9.49 -10.93 -13.91
C ASP A 130 -8.19 -11.59 -14.37
N ARG A 131 -8.24 -12.89 -14.65
CA ARG A 131 -7.06 -13.70 -14.97
C ARG A 131 -7.23 -14.47 -16.27
N VAL A 132 -6.19 -14.43 -17.07
CA VAL A 132 -6.05 -15.24 -18.30
C VAL A 132 -5.00 -16.31 -18.10
N PHE A 133 -5.13 -17.39 -18.87
CA PHE A 133 -4.13 -18.45 -18.89
C PHE A 133 -3.03 -18.13 -19.92
N ASP A 134 -1.77 -18.15 -19.47
CA ASP A 134 -0.57 -18.04 -20.29
C ASP A 134 0.24 -19.33 -20.18
N ALA A 135 0.20 -20.15 -21.24
CA ALA A 135 0.89 -21.44 -21.31
C ALA A 135 2.41 -21.33 -21.09
N LYS A 136 3.03 -20.21 -21.48
CA LYS A 136 4.48 -19.99 -21.28
C LYS A 136 4.84 -19.87 -19.79
N ARG A 137 3.85 -19.64 -18.93
CA ARG A 137 4.00 -19.47 -17.48
C ARG A 137 3.44 -20.63 -16.68
N GLU A 138 3.10 -21.73 -17.34
CA GLU A 138 2.50 -22.90 -16.69
C GLU A 138 3.40 -23.48 -15.59
N ARG A 139 4.72 -23.52 -15.80
CA ARG A 139 5.70 -24.00 -14.81
C ARG A 139 5.90 -23.06 -13.61
N ARG A 140 5.27 -21.88 -13.58
CA ARG A 140 5.40 -20.91 -12.47
C ARG A 140 4.40 -21.23 -11.36
N ARG A 141 4.63 -20.62 -10.18
CA ARG A 141 3.80 -20.79 -8.97
C ARG A 141 2.28 -20.65 -9.19
N ARG A 142 1.85 -19.80 -10.15
CA ARG A 142 0.42 -19.58 -10.46
C ARG A 142 -0.15 -20.51 -11.54
N ARG A 143 0.62 -21.51 -11.98
CA ARG A 143 0.22 -22.53 -12.97
C ARG A 143 -0.39 -21.90 -14.23
N GLY A 144 0.32 -20.97 -14.85
CA GLY A 144 -0.13 -20.28 -16.07
C GLY A 144 -1.13 -19.15 -15.87
N TRP A 145 -1.80 -19.02 -14.72
CA TRP A 145 -2.76 -17.93 -14.50
C TRP A 145 -2.06 -16.60 -14.21
N VAL A 146 -2.32 -15.61 -15.06
CA VAL A 146 -1.78 -14.25 -14.95
C VAL A 146 -2.94 -13.30 -14.78
N THR A 147 -2.76 -12.32 -13.89
CA THR A 147 -3.63 -11.15 -13.82
C THR A 147 -3.64 -10.46 -15.18
N GLN A 148 -4.82 -10.13 -15.70
CA GLN A 148 -5.02 -9.30 -16.89
C GLN A 148 -5.50 -7.91 -16.48
N GLU A 149 -6.46 -7.84 -15.54
CA GLU A 149 -7.01 -6.59 -15.02
C GLU A 149 -7.38 -6.72 -13.55
N ARG A 150 -7.50 -5.57 -12.89
CA ARG A 150 -8.04 -5.43 -11.53
C ARG A 150 -9.14 -4.38 -11.57
N HIS A 151 -10.25 -4.64 -10.90
CA HIS A 151 -11.39 -3.74 -10.81
C HIS A 151 -11.72 -3.47 -9.35
N LEU A 152 -11.92 -2.20 -9.02
CA LEU A 152 -12.55 -1.76 -7.78
C LEU A 152 -14.01 -2.21 -7.80
N LEU A 153 -14.42 -2.94 -6.77
CA LEU A 153 -15.83 -3.29 -6.56
C LEU A 153 -16.45 -2.37 -5.50
N GLU A 154 -15.73 -2.13 -4.41
CA GLU A 154 -16.22 -1.32 -3.29
C GLU A 154 -15.04 -0.70 -2.52
N VAL A 155 -15.23 0.51 -2.01
CA VAL A 155 -14.38 1.08 -0.95
C VAL A 155 -15.08 0.88 0.38
N GLN A 156 -14.39 0.20 1.31
CA GLN A 156 -14.96 -0.16 2.61
C GLN A 156 -14.57 0.85 3.70
N GLU A 157 -13.32 1.30 3.70
CA GLU A 157 -12.80 2.20 4.73
C GLU A 157 -11.58 2.96 4.21
N THR A 158 -11.29 4.12 4.80
CA THR A 158 -10.10 4.93 4.50
C THR A 158 -9.36 5.31 5.79
N HIS A 159 -8.04 5.21 5.76
CA HIS A 159 -7.15 5.57 6.87
C HIS A 159 -6.12 6.57 6.41
N LEU A 160 -6.13 7.78 6.97
CA LEU A 160 -5.14 8.81 6.67
C LEU A 160 -3.96 8.72 7.63
N PHE A 161 -2.76 8.66 7.07
CA PHE A 161 -1.50 8.73 7.80
C PHE A 161 -0.76 9.99 7.39
N SER A 162 -0.61 10.92 8.34
CA SER A 162 -0.01 12.24 8.15
C SER A 162 1.25 12.44 9.00
N CYS A 163 1.44 11.62 10.02
CA CYS A 163 2.59 11.69 10.90
C CYS A 163 2.98 10.30 11.46
N ALA A 164 4.14 10.23 12.11
CA ALA A 164 4.63 9.02 12.74
C ALA A 164 3.67 8.41 13.78
N ALA A 165 2.90 9.24 14.51
CA ALA A 165 1.94 8.79 15.50
C ALA A 165 0.78 8.00 14.87
N ASP A 166 0.34 8.35 13.66
CA ASP A 166 -0.72 7.62 12.95
C ASP A 166 -0.30 6.18 12.66
N TYR A 167 0.97 5.97 12.29
CA TYR A 167 1.53 4.63 12.09
C TYR A 167 1.72 3.89 13.40
N LEU A 168 2.10 4.59 14.46
CA LEU A 168 2.28 4.00 15.78
C LEU A 168 0.95 3.48 16.33
N ASN A 169 -0.15 4.19 16.10
CA ASN A 169 -1.52 3.81 16.49
C ASN A 169 -2.02 2.53 15.79
N LEU A 170 -1.33 2.03 14.76
CA LEU A 170 -1.63 0.71 14.20
C LEU A 170 -1.13 -0.43 15.09
N LEU A 171 -0.15 -0.20 15.95
CA LEU A 171 0.33 -1.25 16.84
C LEU A 171 -0.81 -1.72 17.77
N PRO A 172 -0.90 -3.03 18.04
CA PRO A 172 -1.84 -3.52 19.05
C PRO A 172 -1.45 -3.03 20.44
N ASP A 173 -2.29 -3.26 21.44
CA ASP A 173 -1.96 -3.00 22.84
C ASP A 173 -0.74 -3.82 23.26
N LEU A 174 0.42 -3.16 23.35
CA LEU A 174 1.70 -3.76 23.68
C LEU A 174 2.15 -3.32 25.07
N PRO A 175 2.88 -4.17 25.81
CA PRO A 175 3.55 -3.75 27.03
C PRO A 175 4.62 -2.69 26.73
N VAL A 176 5.06 -1.98 27.77
CA VAL A 176 6.09 -0.93 27.68
C VAL A 176 7.32 -1.39 26.89
N GLU A 177 7.75 -2.63 27.10
CA GLU A 177 8.80 -3.26 26.30
C GLU A 177 8.22 -4.42 25.51
N PHE A 178 8.46 -4.41 24.20
CA PHE A 178 7.88 -5.40 23.30
C PHE A 178 8.87 -5.86 22.23
N THR A 179 8.57 -6.98 21.60
CA THR A 179 9.33 -7.51 20.47
C THR A 179 8.45 -7.58 19.21
N THR A 180 9.05 -7.76 18.05
CA THR A 180 8.28 -7.99 16.81
C THR A 180 7.42 -9.26 16.86
N ALA A 181 7.76 -10.23 17.70
CA ALA A 181 6.91 -11.41 17.91
C ALA A 181 5.57 -11.01 18.55
N MET A 182 5.61 -10.12 19.54
CA MET A 182 4.41 -9.63 20.22
C MET A 182 3.53 -8.79 19.29
N ILE A 183 4.12 -7.95 18.43
CA ILE A 183 3.38 -7.26 17.36
C ILE A 183 2.69 -8.27 16.43
N SER A 184 3.39 -9.33 16.05
CA SER A 184 2.86 -10.38 15.17
C SER A 184 1.68 -11.10 15.79
N ASP A 185 1.83 -11.53 17.05
CA ASP A 185 0.86 -12.38 17.72
C ASP A 185 -0.39 -11.58 18.13
N LEU A 186 -0.22 -10.43 18.79
CA LEU A 186 -1.34 -9.59 19.24
C LEU A 186 -2.04 -8.89 18.08
N GLY A 187 -1.30 -8.48 17.05
CA GLY A 187 -1.86 -7.85 15.86
C GLY A 187 -2.44 -8.85 14.86
N SER A 188 -2.28 -10.16 15.08
CA SER A 188 -2.65 -11.21 14.11
C SER A 188 -2.05 -10.99 12.71
N VAL A 189 -0.83 -10.45 12.66
CA VAL A 189 -0.11 -10.15 11.41
C VAL A 189 1.07 -11.09 11.21
N SER A 190 1.59 -11.15 9.99
CA SER A 190 2.77 -11.95 9.72
C SER A 190 4.01 -11.39 10.42
N ARG A 191 4.97 -12.27 10.77
CA ARG A 191 6.28 -11.85 11.32
C ARG A 191 6.98 -10.83 10.43
N ARG A 192 6.85 -10.98 9.11
CA ARG A 192 7.40 -10.04 8.13
C ARG A 192 6.76 -8.65 8.32
N SER A 193 5.44 -8.58 8.37
CA SER A 193 4.70 -7.31 8.58
C SER A 193 5.10 -6.67 9.89
N ALA A 194 5.20 -7.44 10.97
CA ALA A 194 5.65 -6.95 12.28
C ALA A 194 7.09 -6.39 12.25
N GLN A 195 8.01 -7.06 11.55
CA GLN A 195 9.38 -6.57 11.35
C GLN A 195 9.43 -5.30 10.50
N GLN A 196 8.60 -5.20 9.47
CA GLN A 196 8.47 -4.00 8.65
C GLN A 196 7.92 -2.83 9.48
N ALA A 197 6.89 -3.08 10.30
CA ALA A 197 6.35 -2.10 11.23
C ALA A 197 7.42 -1.55 12.19
N ALA A 198 8.14 -2.44 12.89
CA ALA A 198 9.21 -2.02 13.79
C ALA A 198 10.34 -1.29 13.07
N TYR A 199 10.71 -1.72 11.85
CA TYR A 199 11.72 -1.02 11.05
C TYR A 199 11.26 0.42 10.72
N CYS A 200 10.03 0.57 10.23
CA CYS A 200 9.48 1.86 9.81
C CYS A 200 9.34 2.79 11.01
N LEU A 201 8.70 2.35 12.09
CA LEU A 201 8.50 3.14 13.31
C LEU A 201 9.83 3.57 13.95
N ARG A 202 10.87 2.71 13.88
CA ARG A 202 12.21 3.12 14.33
C ARG A 202 12.81 4.19 13.43
N LYS A 203 12.60 4.10 12.11
CA LYS A 203 13.07 5.13 11.16
C LYS A 203 12.34 6.45 11.33
N MET A 204 11.09 6.41 11.80
CA MET A 204 10.30 7.58 12.18
C MET A 204 10.63 8.12 13.58
N GLY A 205 11.51 7.45 14.34
CA GLY A 205 11.82 7.86 15.72
C GLY A 205 10.70 7.57 16.74
N SER A 206 9.65 6.84 16.37
CA SER A 206 8.53 6.52 17.28
C SER A 206 8.86 5.40 18.27
N ILE A 207 9.84 4.55 17.95
CA ILE A 207 10.29 3.47 18.83
C ILE A 207 11.83 3.40 18.85
N ALA A 208 12.39 3.04 20.01
CA ALA A 208 13.82 2.79 20.20
C ALA A 208 14.08 1.32 20.51
N MET A 209 15.25 0.82 20.11
CA MET A 209 15.77 -0.46 20.60
C MET A 209 16.34 -0.26 22.00
N THR A 210 15.82 -1.01 22.99
CA THR A 210 16.29 -0.94 24.39
C THR A 210 17.21 -2.11 24.76
N GLY A 211 17.22 -3.18 23.99
CA GLY A 211 18.06 -4.34 24.26
C GLY A 211 17.73 -5.56 23.42
N LYS A 212 18.10 -6.74 23.92
CA LYS A 212 17.78 -8.04 23.33
C LYS A 212 17.37 -9.05 24.39
N VAL A 213 16.42 -9.92 24.04
CA VAL A 213 16.08 -11.14 24.79
C VAL A 213 16.31 -12.33 23.86
N GLY A 214 17.37 -13.10 24.11
CA GLY A 214 17.88 -14.09 23.16
C GLY A 214 18.23 -13.43 21.82
N ASN A 215 17.64 -13.91 20.72
CA ASN A 215 17.82 -13.36 19.39
C ASN A 215 16.84 -12.23 19.04
N SER A 216 15.86 -11.95 19.90
CA SER A 216 14.83 -10.95 19.67
C SER A 216 15.29 -9.57 20.12
N VAL A 217 15.07 -8.57 19.28
CA VAL A 217 15.27 -7.16 19.64
C VAL A 217 14.07 -6.69 20.47
N VAL A 218 14.36 -6.00 21.57
CA VAL A 218 13.37 -5.35 22.43
C VAL A 218 13.26 -3.89 22.06
N TYR A 219 12.02 -3.43 21.93
CA TYR A 219 11.66 -2.06 21.58
C TYR A 219 10.82 -1.42 22.68
N ARG A 220 10.83 -0.09 22.71
CA ARG A 220 9.94 0.76 23.52
C ARG A 220 9.49 1.96 22.68
N VAL A 221 8.26 2.42 22.90
CA VAL A 221 7.76 3.68 22.33
C VAL A 221 8.56 4.86 22.90
N ILE A 222 8.98 5.78 22.03
CA ILE A 222 9.61 7.03 22.44
C ILE A 222 8.50 8.08 22.54
N GLY A 223 8.48 8.81 23.66
CA GLY A 223 7.64 9.99 23.87
C GLY A 223 8.34 11.25 23.41
#